data_AF-A0AAV6IL75-F1
#
_entry.id   AF-A0AAV6IL75-F1
#
_cell.length_a   1.000
_cell.length_b   1.000
_cell.length_c   1.000
_cell.angle_alpha   90.00
_cell.angle_beta   90.00
_cell.angle_gamma   90.00
#
_symmetry.space_group_name_H-M   'P 1'
#
loop_
_entity.id
_entity.type
_entity.pdbx_description
1 polymer ?
#
loop_
_entity_poly.entity_id
_entity_poly.type
_entity_poly.pdbx_seq_one_letter_code
_entity_poly.pdbx_strand_id
1 'polypeptide(L)'
;MFLKMGETEIMRMDRKSSIENEPRTLNVHQIQFARDAAQYVVNTSTIEEALRIFTEGLEPVETVAKHNGNPTMDIGEEFDCSVSEVGIPGPREIASAPF
;
A
#
# COMPACT_ATOMS: atom_id res chain seq x y z
N MET A 1 -2.30 -53.46 -32.92
CA MET A 1 -3.07 -52.79 -31.84
C MET A 1 -2.29 -51.55 -31.47
N PHE A 2 -2.77 -50.36 -31.85
CA PHE A 2 -2.06 -49.10 -31.57
C PHE A 2 -2.57 -48.53 -30.25
N LEU A 3 -1.66 -48.30 -29.31
CA LEU A 3 -1.94 -47.70 -28.01
C LEU A 3 -2.34 -46.23 -28.23
N LYS A 4 -3.58 -45.90 -27.86
CA LYS A 4 -4.12 -44.53 -27.90
C LYS A 4 -3.45 -43.74 -26.78
N MET A 5 -2.54 -42.82 -27.17
CA MET A 5 -1.89 -41.89 -26.26
C MET A 5 -2.97 -41.03 -25.60
N GLY A 6 -3.00 -41.02 -24.27
CA GLY A 6 -3.98 -40.30 -23.48
C GLY A 6 -4.03 -38.82 -23.86
N GLU A 7 -5.25 -38.36 -24.09
CA GLU A 7 -5.57 -36.95 -24.32
C GLU A 7 -5.16 -36.19 -23.05
N THR A 8 -4.05 -35.46 -23.13
CA THR A 8 -3.76 -34.42 -22.15
C THR A 8 -4.80 -33.35 -22.39
N GLU A 9 -5.78 -33.24 -21.49
CA GLU A 9 -6.66 -32.09 -21.49
C GLU A 9 -5.77 -30.86 -21.30
N ILE A 10 -5.53 -30.16 -22.40
CA ILE A 10 -4.95 -28.84 -22.41
C ILE A 10 -5.97 -27.99 -21.66
N MET A 11 -5.83 -27.88 -20.34
CA MET A 11 -6.54 -26.87 -19.55
C MET A 11 -6.18 -25.55 -20.20
N ARG A 12 -7.09 -25.04 -21.03
CA ARG A 12 -6.96 -23.71 -21.62
C ARG A 12 -6.96 -22.77 -20.44
N MET A 13 -5.77 -22.30 -20.08
CA MET A 13 -5.61 -21.24 -19.11
C MET A 13 -6.19 -19.99 -19.78
N ASP A 14 -7.50 -19.81 -19.66
CA ASP A 14 -8.16 -18.59 -20.09
C ASP A 14 -7.55 -17.48 -19.25
N ARG A 15 -6.84 -16.56 -19.93
CA ARG A 15 -6.29 -15.36 -19.29
C ARG A 15 -7.48 -14.54 -18.79
N LYS A 16 -7.75 -14.60 -17.49
CA LYS A 16 -8.60 -13.61 -16.84
C LYS A 16 -7.87 -12.28 -16.87
N SER A 17 -8.56 -11.21 -17.26
CA SER A 17 -7.96 -9.89 -17.23
C SER A 17 -7.83 -9.48 -15.77
N SER A 18 -6.62 -9.10 -15.34
CA SER A 18 -6.33 -8.66 -13.97
C SER A 18 -7.30 -7.57 -13.49
N ILE A 19 -7.76 -6.73 -14.42
CA ILE A 19 -8.71 -5.63 -14.22
C ILE A 19 -10.03 -6.01 -13.53
N GLU A 20 -10.50 -7.26 -13.63
CA GLU A 20 -11.79 -7.67 -13.01
C GLU A 20 -11.66 -7.92 -11.50
N ASN A 21 -10.45 -8.15 -11.00
CA ASN A 21 -10.18 -8.40 -9.58
C ASN A 21 -9.45 -7.24 -8.91
N GLU A 22 -9.11 -6.20 -9.66
CA GLU A 22 -8.43 -5.03 -9.13
C GLU A 22 -9.40 -4.11 -8.38
N PRO A 23 -8.97 -3.50 -7.26
CA PRO A 23 -9.77 -2.50 -6.59
C PRO A 23 -9.98 -1.31 -7.54
N ARG A 24 -11.24 -0.93 -7.72
CA ARG A 24 -11.59 0.18 -8.60
C ARG A 24 -10.98 1.47 -8.07
N THR A 25 -10.20 2.16 -8.89
CA THR A 25 -9.66 3.47 -8.54
C THR A 25 -10.81 4.47 -8.36
N LEU A 26 -10.72 5.30 -7.32
CA LEU A 26 -11.65 6.41 -7.10
C LEU A 26 -11.55 7.43 -8.24
N ASN A 27 -12.68 7.94 -8.71
CA ASN A 27 -12.68 9.06 -9.65
C ASN A 27 -12.33 10.39 -8.93
N VAL A 28 -12.04 11.43 -9.72
CA VAL A 28 -11.61 12.75 -9.18
C VAL A 28 -12.61 13.35 -8.19
N HIS A 29 -13.92 13.23 -8.45
CA HIS A 29 -14.95 13.74 -7.53
C HIS A 29 -14.98 12.97 -6.21
N GLN A 30 -14.81 11.65 -6.25
CA GLN A 30 -14.74 10.81 -5.06
C GLN A 30 -13.50 11.12 -4.22
N ILE A 31 -12.36 11.37 -4.88
CA ILE A 31 -11.13 11.77 -4.19
C ILE A 31 -11.32 13.12 -3.49
N GLN A 32 -11.88 14.12 -4.18
CA GLN A 32 -12.15 15.44 -3.59
C GLN A 32 -13.12 15.34 -2.42
N PHE A 33 -14.22 14.61 -2.61
CA PHE A 33 -15.20 14.40 -1.54
C PHE A 33 -14.58 13.71 -0.31
N ALA A 34 -13.81 12.64 -0.51
CA ALA A 34 -13.15 11.94 0.58
C ALA A 34 -12.16 12.84 1.32
N ARG A 35 -11.42 13.68 0.58
CA ARG A 35 -10.51 14.67 1.15
C ARG A 35 -11.26 15.69 2.02
N ASP A 36 -12.33 16.26 1.51
CA ASP A 36 -13.10 17.28 2.23
C ASP A 36 -13.74 16.69 3.49
N ALA A 37 -14.25 15.46 3.41
CA ALA A 37 -14.78 14.73 4.56
C ALA A 37 -13.70 14.44 5.61
N ALA A 38 -12.52 13.99 5.19
CA ALA A 38 -11.40 13.76 6.11
C ALA A 38 -10.93 15.06 6.78
N GLN A 39 -10.86 16.15 6.01
CA GLN A 39 -10.49 17.48 6.53
C GLN A 39 -11.51 17.98 7.56
N TYR A 40 -12.80 17.73 7.34
CA TYR A 40 -13.84 18.08 8.29
C TYR A 40 -13.63 17.38 9.63
N VAL A 41 -13.40 16.06 9.62
CA VAL A 41 -13.14 15.27 10.84
C VAL A 41 -11.94 15.83 11.61
N VAL A 42 -10.82 16.10 10.93
CA VAL A 42 -9.61 16.66 11.57
C VAL A 42 -9.88 18.03 12.20
N ASN A 43 -10.72 18.85 11.57
CA ASN A 43 -10.98 20.22 12.04
C ASN A 43 -12.00 20.30 13.17
N THR A 44 -12.92 19.33 13.27
CA THR A 44 -14.06 19.42 14.20
C THR A 44 -14.00 18.42 15.35
N SER A 45 -13.28 17.32 15.19
CA SER A 45 -13.22 16.24 16.18
C SER A 45 -12.00 16.38 17.08
N THR A 46 -12.05 15.80 18.28
CA THR A 46 -10.85 15.65 19.11
C THR A 46 -9.89 14.64 18.47
N ILE A 47 -8.64 14.63 18.91
CA ILE A 47 -7.63 13.71 18.37
C ILE A 47 -8.05 12.25 18.57
N GLU A 48 -8.57 11.90 19.75
CA GLU A 48 -8.99 10.54 20.09
C GLU A 48 -10.16 10.07 19.23
N GLU A 49 -11.10 10.97 18.97
CA GLU A 49 -12.26 10.73 18.11
C GLU A 49 -11.84 10.54 16.65
N ALA A 50 -10.99 11.42 16.15
CA ALA A 50 -10.46 11.34 14.79
C ALA A 50 -9.67 10.04 14.59
N LEU A 51 -8.81 9.67 15.54
CA LEU A 51 -8.08 8.40 15.50
C LEU A 51 -9.05 7.23 15.42
N ARG A 52 -10.06 7.19 16.28
CA ARG A 52 -11.05 6.11 16.25
C ARG A 52 -11.72 6.01 14.87
N ILE A 53 -12.16 7.12 14.28
CA ILE A 53 -12.78 7.15 12.96
C ILE A 53 -11.84 6.60 11.88
N PHE A 54 -10.57 7.01 11.88
CA PHE A 54 -9.62 6.62 10.83
C PHE A 54 -9.06 5.20 10.99
N THR A 55 -9.08 4.64 12.21
CA THR A 55 -8.54 3.31 12.49
C THR A 55 -9.61 2.25 12.74
N GLU A 56 -10.90 2.61 12.74
CA GLU A 56 -11.99 1.65 12.94
C GLU A 56 -11.97 0.55 11.89
N GLY A 57 -11.90 -0.71 12.34
CA GLY A 57 -11.89 -1.88 11.47
C GLY A 57 -10.55 -2.17 10.77
N LEU A 58 -9.49 -1.41 11.06
CA LEU A 58 -8.15 -1.72 10.59
C LEU A 58 -7.44 -2.68 11.56
N GLU A 59 -6.80 -3.70 11.01
CA GLU A 59 -5.87 -4.55 11.78
C GLU A 59 -4.46 -3.99 11.63
N PRO A 60 -3.71 -3.81 12.74
CA PRO A 60 -2.30 -3.47 12.67
C PRO A 60 -1.56 -4.53 11.84
N VAL A 61 -0.72 -4.09 10.91
CA VAL A 61 0.17 -5.02 10.23
C VAL A 61 1.18 -5.52 11.26
N GLU A 62 1.12 -6.81 11.60
CA GLU A 62 2.13 -7.46 12.43
C GLU A 62 3.47 -7.39 11.69
N THR A 63 4.29 -6.38 12.01
CA THR A 63 5.67 -6.37 11.53
C THR A 63 6.35 -7.56 12.17
N VAL A 64 6.82 -8.52 11.37
CA VAL A 64 7.67 -9.63 11.83
C VAL A 64 9.06 -9.09 12.15
N ALA A 65 9.15 -8.11 13.05
CA ALA A 65 10.37 -7.79 13.76
C ALA A 65 10.50 -8.81 14.89
N LYS A 66 10.76 -10.08 14.53
CA LYS A 66 11.38 -10.99 15.48
C LYS A 66 12.70 -10.32 15.84
N HIS A 67 12.77 -9.77 17.05
CA HIS A 67 14.03 -9.32 17.57
C HIS A 67 14.99 -10.51 17.42
N ASN A 68 16.15 -10.28 16.83
CA ASN A 68 17.33 -11.06 17.09
C ASN A 68 18.42 -10.00 17.19
N GLY A 69 18.56 -9.45 18.39
CA GLY A 69 19.67 -8.59 18.81
C GLY A 69 20.02 -7.46 17.87
N ASN A 70 19.23 -6.39 17.85
CA ASN A 70 19.74 -5.06 17.54
C ASN A 70 18.91 -4.03 18.34
N PRO A 71 19.52 -3.12 19.11
CA PRO A 71 18.78 -2.27 20.03
C PRO A 71 17.89 -1.29 19.26
N THR A 72 16.59 -1.43 19.51
CA THR A 72 15.58 -0.37 19.62
C THR A 72 15.90 0.93 18.86
N MET A 73 15.25 1.14 17.71
CA MET A 73 14.94 2.51 17.32
C MET A 73 13.89 3.00 18.31
N ASP A 74 14.37 3.70 19.32
CA ASP A 74 13.60 4.54 20.22
C ASP A 74 12.76 5.49 19.36
N ILE A 75 11.47 5.19 19.21
CA ILE A 75 10.50 6.14 18.64
C ILE A 75 10.19 7.12 19.77
N GLY A 76 11.17 7.99 20.01
CA GLY A 76 10.98 9.22 20.77
C GLY A 76 10.11 10.14 19.94
N GLU A 77 9.07 10.63 20.58
CA GLU A 77 8.14 11.66 20.13
C GLU A 77 8.84 12.97 19.70
N GLU A 78 9.27 13.05 18.43
CA GLU A 78 9.61 14.31 17.74
C GLU A 78 9.38 14.18 16.22
N PHE A 79 8.19 14.53 15.75
CA PHE A 79 7.97 14.80 14.33
C PHE A 79 8.42 16.24 14.04
N ASP A 80 9.72 16.45 13.93
CA ASP A 80 10.28 17.69 13.40
C ASP A 80 10.61 17.48 11.92
N CYS A 81 9.76 18.00 11.03
CA CYS A 81 10.00 17.99 9.59
C CYS A 81 11.03 19.07 9.23
N SER A 82 12.21 19.00 9.82
CA SER A 82 13.37 19.79 9.43
C SER A 82 14.26 18.93 8.54
N VAL A 83 14.46 19.42 7.31
CA VAL A 83 15.37 18.84 6.32
C VAL A 83 16.70 18.54 6.99
N SER A 84 17.02 17.26 7.15
CA SER A 84 18.36 16.80 7.53
C SER A 84 18.65 15.52 6.78
N GLU A 85 19.84 15.50 6.20
CA GLU A 85 20.32 14.62 5.14
C GLU A 85 20.39 13.16 5.59
N VAL A 86 19.27 12.44 5.53
CA VAL A 86 19.26 10.97 5.47
C VAL A 86 19.53 10.61 4.02
N GLY A 87 20.70 10.03 3.73
CA GLY A 87 21.21 9.72 2.39
C GLY A 87 20.13 9.32 1.36
N ILE A 88 19.60 10.33 0.69
CA ILE A 88 18.67 10.16 -0.42
C ILE A 88 19.55 9.65 -1.57
N PRO A 89 19.31 8.46 -2.15
CA PRO A 89 19.92 8.15 -3.42
C PRO A 89 19.47 9.25 -4.37
N GLY A 90 20.43 10.07 -4.85
CA GLY A 90 20.16 11.26 -5.65
C GLY A 90 19.25 10.97 -6.85
N PRO A 91 18.66 12.00 -7.48
CA PRO A 91 17.73 11.83 -8.59
C PRO A 91 18.36 10.89 -9.63
N ARG A 92 17.76 9.70 -9.80
CA ARG A 92 18.23 8.74 -10.81
C ARG A 92 18.07 9.41 -12.17
N GLU A 93 19.16 9.46 -12.91
CA GLU A 93 19.19 10.01 -14.26
C GLU A 93 18.26 9.18 -15.16
N ILE A 94 17.04 9.69 -15.37
CA ILE A 94 16.00 9.07 -16.20
C ILE A 94 16.42 8.90 -17.67
N ALA A 95 17.50 9.57 -18.09
CA ALA A 95 18.04 9.49 -19.45
C ALA A 95 18.59 8.10 -19.82
N SER A 96 18.88 7.24 -18.83
CA SER A 96 19.38 5.88 -19.08
C SER A 96 18.32 4.79 -18.91
N ALA A 97 17.04 5.14 -18.68
CA ALA A 97 15.98 4.15 -18.64
C ALA A 97 15.71 3.62 -20.07
N PRO A 98 15.72 2.30 -20.30
CA PRO A 98 15.38 1.75 -21.61
C PRO A 98 13.90 2.02 -21.95
N PHE A 99 13.63 2.29 -23.22
CA PHE A 99 12.28 2.26 -23.80
C PHE A 99 11.86 0.82 -24.11
#